data_AF-R7NEB5-F1
#
_entry.id   AF-R7NEB5-F1
#
_cell.length_a   1.000
_cell.length_b   1.000
_cell.length_c   1.000
_cell.angle_alpha   90.00
_cell.angle_beta   90.00
_cell.angle_gamma   90.00
#
_symmetry.space_group_name_H-M   'P 1'
#
loop_
_entity.id
_entity.type
_entity.pdbx_description
1 polymer ?
#
loop_
_entity_poly.entity_id
_entity_poly.type
_entity_poly.pdbx_seq_one_letter_code
_entity_poly.pdbx_strand_id
1 'polypeptide(L)'
;MKKYIFLVLLIIISISSTIFFYVFFQEKIQLIDTKRREVCSTNKLKEYSNYNVYSYCLDDIFLLTNKAKYNITDYLNKHGFENILDLFEVYSIAYDGGSKIYKLSTPANAKEESVLIIDCNSKQFHNNNIYIIPEDNDIGIKICQQDSN
;
A
#
# COMPACT_ATOMS: atom_id res chain seq x y z
N MET A 1 -15.04 -13.48 -47.06
CA MET A 1 -15.42 -14.21 -45.83
C MET A 1 -14.23 -14.71 -45.02
N LYS A 2 -13.28 -15.47 -45.56
CA LYS A 2 -12.13 -16.04 -44.79
C LYS A 2 -11.26 -15.00 -44.04
N LYS A 3 -11.01 -13.82 -44.61
CA LYS A 3 -10.24 -12.73 -43.95
C LYS A 3 -10.93 -12.13 -42.72
N TYR A 4 -12.26 -12.03 -42.74
CA TYR A 4 -13.04 -11.51 -41.61
C TYR A 4 -13.10 -12.51 -40.46
N ILE A 5 -13.22 -13.81 -40.78
CA ILE A 5 -13.17 -14.88 -39.78
C ILE A 5 -11.82 -14.90 -39.06
N PHE A 6 -10.72 -14.72 -39.80
CA PHE A 6 -9.37 -14.65 -39.22
C PHE A 6 -9.19 -13.42 -38.29
N LEU A 7 -9.71 -12.26 -38.70
CA LEU A 7 -9.67 -11.04 -37.88
C LEU A 7 -10.43 -11.21 -36.56
N VAL A 8 -11.64 -11.79 -36.62
CA VAL A 8 -12.46 -12.05 -35.42
C VAL A 8 -11.76 -13.02 -34.48
N LEU A 9 -11.10 -14.05 -35.01
CA LEU A 9 -10.37 -15.04 -34.20
C LEU A 9 -9.17 -14.42 -33.47
N LEU A 10 -8.43 -13.51 -34.13
CA LEU A 10 -7.34 -12.76 -33.49
C LEU A 10 -7.83 -11.83 -32.38
N ILE A 11 -8.97 -11.18 -32.56
CA ILE A 11 -9.58 -10.33 -31.52
C ILE A 11 -9.96 -11.18 -30.31
N ILE A 12 -10.58 -12.34 -30.52
CA ILE A 12 -10.95 -13.25 -29.43
C ILE A 12 -9.72 -13.73 -28.66
N ILE A 13 -8.66 -14.18 -29.34
CA ILE A 13 -7.42 -14.62 -28.68
C ILE A 13 -6.79 -13.48 -27.88
N SER A 14 -6.77 -12.26 -28.44
CA SER A 14 -6.25 -11.08 -27.75
C SER A 14 -7.04 -10.80 -26.46
N ILE A 15 -8.37 -10.79 -26.53
CA ILE A 15 -9.24 -10.58 -25.36
C ILE A 15 -9.09 -11.70 -24.33
N SER A 16 -9.04 -12.96 -24.76
CA SER A 16 -8.84 -14.09 -23.85
C SER A 16 -7.49 -14.03 -23.16
N SER A 17 -6.43 -13.62 -23.89
CA SER A 17 -5.10 -13.46 -23.30
C SER A 17 -5.08 -12.34 -22.27
N THR A 18 -5.64 -11.16 -22.57
CA THR A 18 -5.68 -10.04 -21.60
C THR A 18 -6.50 -10.37 -20.37
N ILE A 19 -7.64 -11.06 -20.51
CA ILE A 19 -8.42 -11.56 -19.37
C ILE A 19 -7.62 -12.58 -18.55
N PHE A 20 -6.92 -13.51 -19.21
CA PHE A 20 -6.11 -14.51 -18.52
C PHE A 20 -4.96 -13.87 -17.74
N PHE A 21 -4.23 -12.93 -18.35
CA PHE A 21 -3.19 -12.15 -17.67
C PHE A 21 -3.78 -11.32 -16.51
N TYR A 22 -4.93 -10.70 -16.69
CA TYR A 22 -5.59 -9.93 -15.63
C TYR A 22 -5.97 -10.78 -14.41
N VAL A 23 -6.53 -11.98 -14.64
CA VAL A 23 -6.96 -12.88 -13.56
C VAL A 23 -5.78 -13.55 -12.85
N PHE A 24 -4.71 -13.89 -13.58
CA PHE A 24 -3.58 -14.62 -12.99
C PHE A 24 -2.64 -13.72 -12.17
N PHE A 25 -2.54 -12.42 -12.52
CA PHE A 25 -1.54 -11.53 -11.96
C PHE A 25 -1.98 -10.68 -10.77
N GLN A 26 -3.27 -10.62 -10.42
CA GLN A 26 -3.68 -9.86 -9.22
C GLN A 26 -3.53 -10.69 -7.95
N GLU A 27 -2.33 -10.66 -7.36
CA GLU A 27 -2.19 -10.87 -5.92
C GLU A 27 -2.93 -9.74 -5.21
N LYS A 28 -4.02 -10.08 -4.53
CA LYS A 28 -4.76 -9.11 -3.73
C LYS A 28 -4.34 -9.27 -2.29
N ILE A 29 -3.78 -8.22 -1.70
CA ILE A 29 -3.64 -8.13 -0.24
C ILE A 29 -5.04 -8.14 0.34
N GLN A 30 -5.27 -9.06 1.27
CA GLN A 30 -6.52 -9.22 1.98
C GLN A 30 -6.45 -8.46 3.31
N LEU A 31 -5.31 -8.53 3.99
CA LEU A 31 -5.13 -8.10 5.37
C LEU A 31 -3.67 -7.70 5.64
N ILE A 32 -3.46 -6.93 6.70
CA ILE A 32 -2.14 -6.68 7.29
C ILE A 32 -2.15 -7.22 8.71
N ASP A 33 -1.31 -8.21 8.93
CA ASP A 33 -1.07 -8.79 10.25
C ASP A 33 0.14 -8.07 10.85
N THR A 34 -0.03 -7.48 12.02
CA THR A 34 1.00 -6.67 12.67
C THR A 34 0.92 -6.84 14.17
N LYS A 35 2.01 -6.53 14.86
CA LYS A 35 2.04 -6.47 16.32
C LYS A 35 2.37 -5.06 16.78
N ARG A 36 1.52 -4.47 17.61
CA ARG A 36 1.81 -3.17 18.21
C ARG A 36 2.98 -3.25 19.21
N ARG A 37 3.82 -2.22 19.22
CA ARG A 37 4.85 -2.01 20.25
C ARG A 37 4.26 -1.40 21.51
N GLU A 38 4.76 -1.85 22.67
CA GLU A 38 4.53 -1.18 23.96
C GLU A 38 5.18 0.22 24.00
N VAL A 39 6.34 0.37 23.37
CA VAL A 39 7.06 1.65 23.27
C VAL A 39 7.09 2.10 21.80
N CYS A 40 6.42 3.20 21.53
CA CYS A 40 6.33 3.77 20.19
C CYS A 40 7.66 4.34 19.71
N SER A 41 8.12 3.84 18.56
CA SER A 41 9.29 4.37 17.84
C SER A 41 9.06 4.32 16.33
N THR A 42 9.76 5.18 15.61
CA THR A 42 9.80 5.17 14.14
C THR A 42 10.94 4.27 13.67
N ASN A 43 10.64 3.27 12.85
CA ASN A 43 11.63 2.35 12.28
C ASN A 43 11.64 2.48 10.75
N LYS A 44 12.82 2.67 10.16
CA LYS A 44 12.99 2.71 8.70
C LYS A 44 12.84 1.31 8.12
N LEU A 45 11.88 1.14 7.21
CA LEU A 45 11.63 -0.13 6.50
C LEU A 45 12.40 -0.17 5.19
N LYS A 46 12.35 0.91 4.41
CA LYS A 46 12.97 0.97 3.08
C LYS A 46 13.32 2.39 2.66
N GLU A 47 14.43 2.53 1.94
CA GLU A 47 14.85 3.76 1.24
C GLU A 47 14.68 3.58 -0.27
N TYR A 48 14.04 4.56 -0.90
CA TYR A 48 13.97 4.72 -2.35
C TYR A 48 14.63 6.04 -2.74
N SER A 49 14.85 6.27 -4.04
CA SER A 49 15.50 7.49 -4.53
C SER A 49 14.72 8.77 -4.22
N ASN A 50 13.40 8.66 -4.03
CA ASN A 50 12.49 9.82 -3.98
C ASN A 50 11.75 9.94 -2.63
N TYR A 51 11.72 8.86 -1.84
CA TYR A 51 10.97 8.76 -0.60
C TYR A 51 11.56 7.66 0.30
N ASN A 52 11.23 7.74 1.59
CA ASN A 52 11.53 6.70 2.57
C ASN A 52 10.24 6.12 3.13
N VAL A 53 10.24 4.84 3.43
CA VAL A 53 9.11 4.14 4.06
C VAL A 53 9.49 3.78 5.50
N TYR A 54 8.64 4.18 6.43
CA TYR A 54 8.78 3.95 7.86
C TYR A 54 7.58 3.20 8.42
N SER A 55 7.79 2.56 9.56
CA SER A 55 6.73 2.10 10.46
C SER A 55 6.80 2.86 11.77
N TYR A 56 5.64 3.14 12.38
CA TYR A 56 5.57 3.79 13.68
C TYR A 56 4.74 2.96 14.65
N CYS A 57 5.28 2.64 15.83
CA CYS A 57 4.64 1.77 16.85
C CYS A 57 4.26 0.35 16.38
N LEU A 58 4.77 -0.12 15.25
CA LEU A 58 4.49 -1.44 14.70
C LEU A 58 5.77 -2.28 14.64
N ASP A 59 5.63 -3.56 15.00
CA ASP A 59 6.60 -4.63 14.79
C ASP A 59 5.97 -5.72 13.91
N ASP A 60 6.83 -6.51 13.26
CA ASP A 60 6.44 -7.74 12.57
C ASP A 60 5.26 -7.55 11.60
N ILE A 61 5.36 -6.54 10.73
CA ILE A 61 4.31 -6.22 9.74
C ILE A 61 4.37 -7.25 8.61
N PHE A 62 3.26 -7.96 8.40
CA PHE A 62 3.08 -8.93 7.33
C PHE A 62 1.90 -8.56 6.43
N LEU A 63 2.13 -8.62 5.13
CA LEU A 63 1.10 -8.52 4.10
C LEU A 63 0.54 -9.91 3.82
N LEU A 64 -0.75 -10.11 4.09
CA LEU A 64 -1.47 -11.33 3.75
C LEU A 64 -2.16 -11.15 2.41
N THR A 65 -1.77 -11.92 1.40
CA THR A 65 -2.43 -11.97 0.09
C THR A 65 -3.24 -13.25 -0.05
N ASN A 66 -4.08 -13.29 -1.08
CA ASN A 66 -4.76 -14.52 -1.49
C ASN A 66 -3.82 -15.68 -1.90
N LYS A 67 -2.52 -15.44 -2.07
CA LYS A 67 -1.53 -16.45 -2.47
C LYS A 67 -0.47 -16.73 -1.40
N ALA A 68 -0.09 -15.73 -0.60
CA ALA A 68 1.05 -15.86 0.30
C ALA A 68 1.00 -14.85 1.47
N LYS A 69 1.82 -15.12 2.48
CA LYS A 69 2.16 -14.20 3.57
C LYS A 69 3.55 -13.65 3.31
N TYR A 70 3.70 -12.32 3.28
CA TYR A 70 4.99 -11.66 3.05
C TYR A 70 5.35 -10.77 4.23
N ASN A 71 6.62 -10.80 4.64
CA ASN A 71 7.16 -9.72 5.47
C ASN A 71 7.13 -8.41 4.66
N ILE A 72 6.70 -7.29 5.28
CA ILE A 72 6.55 -6.01 4.58
C ILE A 72 7.84 -5.57 3.90
N THR A 73 8.99 -5.75 4.56
CA THR A 73 10.29 -5.30 4.04
C THR A 73 10.69 -6.12 2.82
N ASP A 74 10.46 -7.43 2.84
CA ASP A 74 10.73 -8.31 1.70
C ASP A 74 9.82 -8.00 0.52
N TYR A 75 8.54 -7.72 0.78
CA TYR A 75 7.60 -7.33 -0.25
C TYR A 75 8.01 -6.01 -0.91
N LEU A 76 8.35 -5.00 -0.11
CA LEU A 76 8.86 -3.71 -0.60
C LEU A 76 10.12 -3.88 -1.46
N ASN A 77 11.03 -4.77 -1.05
CA ASN A 77 12.24 -5.07 -1.82
C ASN A 77 11.94 -5.69 -3.18
N LYS A 78 10.94 -6.57 -3.26
CA LYS A 78 10.63 -7.34 -4.47
C LYS A 78 9.68 -6.61 -5.42
N HIS A 79 8.72 -5.88 -4.88
CA HIS A 79 7.60 -5.31 -5.63
C HIS A 79 7.58 -3.78 -5.60
N GLY A 80 8.26 -3.12 -4.67
CA GLY A 80 8.17 -1.67 -4.49
C GLY A 80 6.89 -1.23 -3.77
N PHE A 81 6.86 0.03 -3.30
CA PHE A 81 5.76 0.55 -2.49
C PHE A 81 4.49 0.86 -3.30
N GLU A 82 4.62 1.27 -4.57
CA GLU A 82 3.48 1.60 -5.44
C GLU A 82 2.43 0.48 -5.49
N ASN A 83 2.90 -0.78 -5.51
CA ASN A 83 2.04 -1.97 -5.54
C ASN A 83 1.24 -2.18 -4.24
N ILE A 84 1.61 -1.52 -3.15
CA ILE A 84 0.84 -1.53 -1.90
C ILE A 84 -0.30 -0.51 -2.00
N LEU A 85 -0.08 0.66 -2.61
CA LEU A 85 -1.08 1.73 -2.67
C LEU A 85 -2.32 1.38 -3.49
N ASP A 86 -2.18 0.54 -4.52
CA ASP A 86 -3.30 0.02 -5.33
C ASP A 86 -4.34 -0.76 -4.50
N LEU A 87 -4.02 -1.04 -3.23
CA LEU A 87 -4.78 -1.90 -2.34
C LEU A 87 -5.41 -1.13 -1.18
N PHE A 88 -5.10 0.15 -1.03
CA PHE A 88 -5.69 1.01 -0.01
C PHE A 88 -6.60 2.06 -0.63
N GLU A 89 -7.71 2.37 0.06
CA GLU A 89 -8.59 3.46 -0.33
C GLU A 89 -8.06 4.77 0.24
N VAL A 90 -8.17 5.85 -0.53
CA VAL A 90 -7.90 7.20 -0.03
C VAL A 90 -8.96 7.53 1.01
N TYR A 91 -8.56 7.54 2.27
CA TYR A 91 -9.43 7.87 3.39
C TYR A 91 -9.55 9.39 3.55
N SER A 92 -8.44 10.10 3.41
CA SER A 92 -8.41 11.56 3.52
C SER A 92 -7.24 12.17 2.73
N ILE A 93 -7.41 13.43 2.34
CA ILE A 93 -6.38 14.25 1.71
C ILE A 93 -6.22 15.50 2.59
N ALA A 94 -5.00 15.74 3.06
CA ALA A 94 -4.70 16.88 3.92
C ALA A 94 -4.57 18.18 3.10
N TYR A 95 -4.91 19.30 3.74
CA TYR A 95 -4.79 20.64 3.17
C TYR A 95 -3.36 21.22 3.24
N ASP A 96 -2.34 20.37 3.38
CA ASP A 96 -0.93 20.73 3.65
C ASP A 96 -0.03 20.70 2.38
N GLY A 97 -0.65 20.68 1.21
CA GLY A 97 0.04 20.57 -0.08
C GLY A 97 -0.18 19.23 -0.80
N GLY A 98 -0.88 18.28 -0.16
CA GLY A 98 -1.41 17.09 -0.84
C GLY A 98 -1.05 15.76 -0.18
N SER A 99 -0.64 15.75 1.09
CA SER A 99 -0.42 14.50 1.83
C SER A 99 -1.71 13.69 1.92
N LYS A 100 -1.59 12.37 1.86
CA LYS A 100 -2.75 11.45 1.78
C LYS A 100 -2.70 10.43 2.88
N ILE A 101 -3.87 10.12 3.43
CA ILE A 101 -4.07 9.03 4.37
C ILE A 101 -4.85 7.95 3.64
N TYR A 102 -4.30 6.76 3.61
CA TYR A 102 -4.92 5.59 3.03
C TYR A 102 -5.29 4.59 4.11
N LYS A 103 -6.42 3.92 3.92
CA LYS A 103 -6.93 2.88 4.81
C LYS A 103 -7.24 1.64 3.99
N LEU A 104 -6.88 0.47 4.53
CA LEU A 104 -7.24 -0.79 3.91
C LEU A 104 -8.76 -0.99 4.02
N SER A 105 -9.41 -1.37 2.92
CA SER A 105 -10.83 -1.70 2.91
C SER A 105 -11.03 -3.08 3.56
N THR A 106 -11.04 -3.11 4.90
CA THR A 106 -11.22 -4.35 5.67
C THR A 106 -12.71 -4.68 5.84
N PRO A 107 -13.12 -5.95 5.69
CA PRO A 107 -14.47 -6.38 6.04
C PRO A 107 -14.73 -6.11 7.52
N ALA A 108 -15.94 -5.66 7.88
CA ALA A 108 -16.34 -5.27 9.24
C ALA A 108 -16.13 -6.32 10.35
N ASN A 109 -15.81 -7.57 9.98
CA ASN A 109 -15.64 -8.70 10.90
C ASN A 109 -14.19 -9.18 11.04
N ALA A 110 -13.21 -8.49 10.43
CA ALA A 110 -11.79 -8.79 10.62
C ALA A 110 -11.39 -8.44 12.07
N LYS A 111 -10.84 -9.42 12.80
CA LYS A 111 -10.40 -9.28 14.20
C LYS A 111 -8.97 -8.71 14.34
N GLU A 112 -8.39 -8.20 13.26
CA GLU A 112 -6.97 -7.87 13.18
C GLU A 112 -6.69 -6.38 13.40
N GLU A 113 -5.47 -6.05 13.85
CA GLU A 113 -5.01 -4.67 14.06
C GLU A 113 -4.98 -3.94 12.70
N SER A 114 -5.81 -2.91 12.56
CA SER A 114 -5.86 -2.12 11.33
C SER A 114 -4.76 -1.08 11.29
N VAL A 115 -4.28 -0.79 10.09
CA VAL A 115 -3.20 0.17 9.85
C VAL A 115 -3.66 1.29 8.93
N LEU A 116 -3.04 2.46 9.11
CA LEU A 116 -3.10 3.58 8.18
C LEU A 116 -1.76 3.73 7.48
N ILE A 117 -1.83 4.08 6.20
CA ILE A 117 -0.67 4.54 5.43
C ILE A 117 -0.79 6.05 5.27
N ILE A 118 0.27 6.77 5.60
CA ILE A 118 0.34 8.22 5.44
C ILE A 118 1.47 8.54 4.47
N ASP A 119 1.09 8.96 3.27
CA ASP A 119 1.98 9.50 2.25
C ASP A 119 2.13 11.00 2.52
N CYS A 120 3.23 11.36 3.18
CA CYS A 120 3.57 12.74 3.42
C CYS A 120 4.15 13.30 2.13
N ASN A 121 3.43 14.25 1.54
CA ASN A 121 3.89 14.99 0.37
C ASN A 121 3.66 16.48 0.63
N SER A 122 4.03 16.92 1.84
CA SER A 122 3.82 18.30 2.24
C SER A 122 4.86 19.19 1.58
N LYS A 123 4.39 20.04 0.67
CA LYS A 123 5.19 21.10 0.06
C LYS A 123 5.74 22.09 1.09
N GLN A 124 5.08 22.21 2.24
CA GLN A 124 5.46 23.14 3.30
C GLN A 124 6.62 22.61 4.14
N PHE A 125 6.67 21.29 4.36
CA PHE A 125 7.65 20.65 5.26
C PHE A 125 8.76 19.91 4.52
N HIS A 126 8.75 19.90 3.18
CA HIS A 126 9.69 19.15 2.34
C HIS A 126 9.83 17.66 2.74
N ASN A 127 8.76 17.10 3.29
CA ASN A 127 8.70 15.73 3.75
C ASN A 127 8.02 14.87 2.70
N ASN A 128 8.78 13.93 2.13
CA ASN A 128 8.33 12.96 1.13
C ASN A 128 8.31 11.53 1.70
N ASN A 129 8.19 11.39 3.02
CA ASN A 129 8.22 10.09 3.68
C ASN A 129 6.84 9.44 3.69
N ILE A 130 6.83 8.11 3.80
CA ILE A 130 5.63 7.31 3.91
C ILE A 130 5.66 6.58 5.24
N TYR A 131 4.57 6.65 6.01
CA TYR A 131 4.46 6.03 7.32
C TYR A 131 3.35 4.97 7.33
N ILE A 132 3.67 3.79 7.84
CA ILE A 132 2.70 2.76 8.20
C ILE A 132 2.49 2.82 9.72
N ILE A 133 1.27 3.12 10.15
CA ILE A 133 0.94 3.37 11.57
C ILE A 133 -0.30 2.57 12.01
N PRO A 134 -0.52 2.31 13.31
CA PRO A 134 -1.78 1.77 13.81
C PRO A 134 -2.93 2.75 13.52
N GLU A 135 -4.11 2.23 13.16
CA GLU A 135 -5.26 3.08 12.83
C GLU A 135 -5.76 3.89 14.03
N ASP A 136 -5.69 3.32 15.23
CA ASP A 136 -6.15 3.93 16.47
C ASP A 136 -5.15 4.95 17.07
N ASN A 137 -4.15 5.39 16.28
CA ASN A 137 -3.14 6.33 16.72
C ASN A 137 -3.46 7.77 16.31
N ASP A 138 -3.59 8.65 17.31
CA ASP A 138 -3.95 10.07 17.14
C ASP A 138 -2.88 10.93 16.43
N ILE A 139 -1.70 10.37 16.16
CA ILE A 139 -0.59 11.08 15.52
C ILE A 139 -0.88 11.40 14.05
N GLY A 140 -1.65 10.57 13.34
CA GLY A 140 -2.18 10.85 12.00
C GLY A 140 -1.26 11.70 11.10
N ILE A 141 -1.82 12.76 10.50
CA ILE A 141 -1.07 13.66 9.62
C ILE A 141 0.05 14.45 10.33
N LYS A 142 0.01 14.57 11.66
CA LYS A 142 1.03 15.30 12.42
C LYS A 142 2.40 14.63 12.33
N ILE A 143 2.45 13.32 12.03
CA ILE A 143 3.70 12.61 11.79
C ILE A 143 4.50 13.24 10.64
N CYS A 144 3.82 13.78 9.62
CA CYS A 144 4.45 14.46 8.50
C CYS A 144 5.18 15.75 8.90
N GLN A 145 4.88 16.32 10.07
CA GLN A 145 5.47 17.55 10.57
C GLN A 145 6.65 17.28 11.52
N GLN A 146 6.63 16.15 12.26
CA GLN A 146 7.60 15.84 13.30
C GLN A 146 9.00 15.50 12.75
N ASP A 147 9.08 14.85 11.59
CA ASP A 147 10.35 14.42 10.98
C ASP A 147 10.97 15.48 10.04
N SER A 148 10.51 16.73 10.11
CA SER A 148 10.95 17.83 9.22
C SER A 148 12.16 18.63 9.75
N ASN A 149 12.84 18.13 10.79
CA ASN A 149 13.95 18.81 11.48
C ASN A 149 15.31 18.24 11.12
#